data_AF-A0A813KN47-F1
#
_entry.id   AF-A0A813KN47-F1
#
_cell.length_a   1.000
_cell.length_b   1.000
_cell.length_c   1.000
_cell.angle_alpha   90.00
_cell.angle_beta   90.00
_cell.angle_gamma   90.00
#
_symmetry.space_group_name_H-M   'P 1'
#
loop_
_entity.id
_entity.type
_entity.pdbx_description
1 polymer ?
#
loop_
_entity_poly.entity_id
_entity_poly.type
_entity_poly.pdbx_seq_one_letter_code
_entity_poly.pdbx_strand_id
1 'polypeptide(L)'
;MARPKVDLGADGRKPRMARKRASRAAPRDADGKKKAVPTDKPPRVRLPRSGSLSADAVALTILDGLGVDQRLTDEDVISVLDAWKFSPNYRRVNVCPEGEKSVQSDMLGIVRIRMYAKAVVAASTRAFPAVTRLLCRYIREQQPVELSGQTGSLKNFPFTTICVNKGYKAKRHRDVNNIGPCACRALGDFTGGSLLHWPRDAGPRVVKDVKDLDLADAVTIDHTKKFHVFHGMRAHEVTPYSGGTRYSLVYFTATGYTWLEDHLKVDLYDKYGLELPPPELLEELGTLADNAWGAPAPTAKRPKRKSGTRAAAPKSANVETPKSGNAEGVAKSTPGEHAAIRVRPWSALHSPPFTLGPLH
;
A
#
# COMPACT_ATOMS: atom_id res chain seq x y z
N MET A 1 17.23 59.59 -26.95
CA MET A 1 16.02 58.89 -27.44
C MET A 1 15.12 58.58 -26.25
N ALA A 2 14.04 59.35 -26.08
CA ALA A 2 13.15 59.27 -24.94
C ALA A 2 12.08 58.17 -25.14
N ARG A 3 11.85 57.35 -24.11
CA ARG A 3 10.76 56.36 -24.08
C ARG A 3 9.44 57.05 -23.68
N PRO A 4 8.29 56.65 -24.24
CA PRO A 4 7.01 57.27 -23.89
C PRO A 4 6.56 56.82 -22.50
N LYS A 5 6.06 57.78 -21.72
CA LYS A 5 5.35 57.53 -20.46
C LYS A 5 3.98 56.94 -20.78
N VAL A 6 3.68 55.80 -20.17
CA VAL A 6 2.36 55.16 -20.22
C VAL A 6 1.59 55.61 -18.98
N ASP A 7 0.49 56.31 -19.21
CA ASP A 7 -0.37 56.85 -18.16
C ASP A 7 -1.16 55.70 -17.50
N LEU A 8 -0.91 55.44 -16.22
CA LEU A 8 -1.65 54.49 -15.41
C LEU A 8 -2.71 55.26 -14.63
N GLY A 9 -3.98 55.01 -14.94
CA GLY A 9 -5.11 55.53 -14.16
C GLY A 9 -5.03 55.11 -12.68
N ALA A 10 -5.56 55.98 -11.81
CA ALA A 10 -5.38 56.00 -10.35
C ALA A 10 -5.86 54.75 -9.57
N ASP A 11 -6.38 53.73 -10.23
CA ASP A 11 -6.98 52.53 -9.64
C ASP A 11 -6.35 51.22 -10.15
N GLY A 12 -5.32 51.27 -11.00
CA GLY A 12 -4.45 50.14 -11.30
C GLY A 12 -5.11 48.90 -11.92
N ARG A 13 -6.35 49.00 -12.40
CA ARG A 13 -7.09 47.86 -12.99
C ARG A 13 -7.26 48.03 -14.49
N LYS A 14 -6.77 47.05 -15.26
CA LYS A 14 -6.97 46.97 -16.71
C LYS A 14 -8.47 46.84 -17.05
N PRO A 15 -8.97 47.52 -18.09
CA PRO A 15 -10.37 47.42 -18.51
C PRO A 15 -10.69 46.00 -19.00
N ARG A 16 -11.72 45.41 -18.39
CA ARG A 16 -12.17 44.04 -18.66
C ARG A 16 -13.04 44.05 -19.92
N MET A 17 -12.46 43.65 -21.06
CA MET A 17 -13.20 43.50 -22.32
C MET A 17 -14.33 42.48 -22.17
N ALA A 18 -15.58 42.95 -22.22
CA ALA A 18 -16.77 42.12 -22.24
C ALA A 18 -16.90 41.38 -23.58
N ARG A 19 -16.49 40.11 -23.62
CA ARG A 19 -16.79 39.21 -24.75
C ARG A 19 -18.27 38.83 -24.73
N LYS A 20 -19.09 39.47 -25.58
CA LYS A 20 -20.45 39.00 -25.91
C LYS A 20 -20.34 37.62 -26.59
N ARG A 21 -20.64 36.55 -25.85
CA ARG A 21 -20.85 35.20 -26.42
C ARG A 21 -22.20 35.18 -27.13
N ALA A 22 -22.19 35.10 -28.46
CA ALA A 22 -23.38 34.76 -29.23
C ALA A 22 -23.81 33.33 -28.88
N SER A 23 -24.91 33.19 -28.14
CA SER A 23 -25.52 31.89 -27.86
C SER A 23 -26.27 31.40 -29.10
N ARG A 24 -25.65 30.53 -29.89
CA ARG A 24 -26.37 29.74 -30.91
C ARG A 24 -27.35 28.82 -30.20
N ALA A 25 -28.65 29.04 -30.42
CA ALA A 25 -29.71 28.19 -29.91
C ALA A 25 -29.56 26.77 -30.50
N ALA A 26 -29.62 25.75 -29.64
CA ALA A 26 -29.56 24.37 -30.07
C ALA A 26 -30.80 24.01 -30.92
N PRO A 27 -30.65 23.21 -31.98
CA PRO A 27 -31.77 22.77 -32.81
C PRO A 27 -32.79 21.99 -31.95
N ARG A 28 -34.05 22.39 -32.06
CA ARG A 28 -35.21 21.71 -31.45
C ARG A 28 -35.86 20.82 -32.51
N ASP A 29 -36.47 19.73 -32.11
CA ASP A 29 -37.32 18.94 -33.00
C ASP A 29 -38.65 19.64 -33.30
N ALA A 30 -39.45 19.04 -34.18
CA ALA A 30 -40.75 19.58 -34.62
C ALA A 30 -41.75 19.75 -33.46
N ASP A 31 -41.54 19.07 -32.33
CA ASP A 31 -42.37 19.16 -31.12
C ASP A 31 -41.78 20.13 -30.07
N GLY A 32 -40.73 20.86 -30.43
CA GLY A 32 -40.06 21.82 -29.54
C GLY A 32 -39.23 21.17 -28.42
N LYS A 33 -39.06 19.85 -28.44
CA LYS A 33 -38.20 19.12 -27.51
C LYS A 33 -36.75 19.15 -27.99
N LYS A 34 -35.83 19.14 -27.03
CA LYS A 34 -34.39 19.06 -27.33
C LYS A 34 -34.11 17.64 -27.78
N LYS A 35 -33.70 17.45 -29.04
CA LYS A 35 -33.18 16.17 -29.53
C LYS A 35 -32.01 15.76 -28.64
N ALA A 36 -32.18 14.70 -27.85
CA ALA A 36 -31.10 14.10 -27.09
C ALA A 36 -30.09 13.55 -28.10
N VAL A 37 -28.90 14.17 -28.16
CA VAL A 37 -27.80 13.64 -28.95
C VAL A 37 -27.37 12.32 -28.29
N PRO A 38 -27.41 11.18 -28.99
CA PRO A 38 -26.86 9.93 -28.47
C PRO A 38 -25.37 10.16 -28.25
N THR A 39 -24.96 10.22 -26.99
CA THR A 39 -23.53 10.23 -26.66
C THR A 39 -23.13 8.78 -26.44
N ASP A 40 -22.29 8.22 -27.30
CA ASP A 40 -21.60 6.92 -27.14
C ASP A 40 -20.67 6.85 -25.91
N LYS A 41 -20.87 7.72 -24.92
CA LYS A 41 -20.09 7.70 -23.70
C LYS A 41 -20.69 6.63 -22.79
N PRO A 42 -19.89 5.68 -22.30
CA PRO A 42 -20.37 4.68 -21.36
C PRO A 42 -21.04 5.36 -20.16
N PRO A 43 -22.07 4.72 -19.58
CA PRO A 43 -22.80 5.30 -18.46
C PRO A 43 -21.83 5.70 -17.34
N ARG A 44 -21.88 6.97 -16.95
CA ARG A 44 -21.07 7.47 -15.82
C ARG A 44 -21.59 6.83 -14.54
N VAL A 45 -20.89 5.81 -14.05
CA VAL A 45 -21.12 5.25 -12.72
C VAL A 45 -20.91 6.36 -11.70
N ARG A 46 -21.97 6.70 -10.94
CA ARG A 46 -21.86 7.69 -9.85
C ARG A 46 -21.08 7.04 -8.71
N LEU A 47 -19.85 7.50 -8.50
CA LEU A 47 -18.99 7.00 -7.44
C LEU A 47 -19.53 7.42 -6.04
N PRO A 48 -19.35 6.58 -5.01
CA PRO A 48 -19.71 6.88 -3.62
C PRO A 48 -19.06 8.17 -3.08
N ARG A 49 -19.70 8.84 -2.11
CA ARG A 49 -19.26 10.15 -1.59
C ARG A 49 -18.07 10.07 -0.60
N SER A 50 -17.74 8.90 -0.05
CA SER A 50 -16.58 8.72 0.83
C SER A 50 -15.37 8.24 0.02
N GLY A 51 -14.23 8.93 0.13
CA GLY A 51 -13.07 8.72 -0.76
C GLY A 51 -12.60 7.26 -0.85
N SER A 52 -12.34 6.55 0.26
CA SER A 52 -11.89 5.15 0.19
C SER A 52 -12.92 4.19 -0.43
N LEU A 53 -14.22 4.44 -0.25
CA LEU A 53 -15.27 3.65 -0.90
C LEU A 53 -15.33 3.96 -2.41
N SER A 54 -15.08 5.21 -2.80
CA SER A 54 -14.89 5.59 -4.21
C SER A 54 -13.68 4.89 -4.82
N ALA A 55 -12.55 4.83 -4.11
CA ALA A 55 -11.35 4.14 -4.58
C ALA A 55 -11.59 2.64 -4.77
N ASP A 56 -12.31 2.00 -3.85
CA ASP A 56 -12.66 0.58 -3.98
C ASP A 56 -13.58 0.31 -5.17
N ALA A 57 -14.56 1.19 -5.41
CA ALA A 57 -15.42 1.11 -6.59
C ALA A 57 -14.65 1.30 -7.91
N VAL A 58 -13.69 2.25 -7.94
CA VAL A 58 -12.80 2.44 -9.11
C VAL A 58 -11.94 1.20 -9.32
N ALA A 59 -11.33 0.66 -8.26
CA ALA A 59 -10.50 -0.53 -8.34
C ALA A 59 -11.29 -1.75 -8.85
N LEU A 60 -12.52 -1.94 -8.36
CA LEU A 60 -13.41 -3.00 -8.82
C LEU A 60 -13.76 -2.84 -10.31
N THR A 61 -14.10 -1.63 -10.74
CA THR A 61 -14.40 -1.33 -12.14
C THR A 61 -13.22 -1.64 -13.06
N ILE A 62 -11.99 -1.31 -12.64
CA ILE A 62 -10.78 -1.63 -13.39
C ILE A 62 -10.57 -3.14 -13.45
N LEU A 63 -10.66 -3.82 -12.31
CA LEU A 63 -10.45 -5.28 -12.23
C LEU A 63 -11.45 -6.07 -13.08
N ASP A 64 -12.72 -5.65 -13.10
CA ASP A 64 -13.79 -6.30 -13.88
C ASP A 64 -13.72 -5.94 -15.37
N GLY A 65 -13.17 -4.78 -15.72
CA GLY A 65 -13.02 -4.31 -17.10
C GLY A 65 -11.78 -4.84 -17.83
N LEU A 66 -10.78 -5.34 -17.09
CA LEU A 66 -9.57 -5.89 -17.67
C LEU A 66 -9.79 -7.30 -18.22
N GLY A 67 -9.45 -7.50 -19.49
CA GLY A 67 -9.35 -8.83 -20.09
C GLY A 67 -8.25 -9.68 -19.45
N VAL A 68 -8.27 -10.99 -19.73
CA VAL A 68 -7.31 -11.97 -19.20
C VAL A 68 -5.86 -11.59 -19.53
N ASP A 69 -5.61 -11.09 -20.74
CA ASP A 69 -4.28 -10.74 -21.23
C ASP A 69 -3.90 -9.27 -21.02
N GLN A 70 -4.80 -8.47 -20.46
CA GLN A 70 -4.55 -7.05 -20.20
C GLN A 70 -3.85 -6.86 -18.87
N ARG A 71 -2.82 -6.00 -18.85
CA ARG A 71 -2.04 -5.67 -17.66
C ARG A 71 -2.44 -4.30 -17.12
N LEU A 72 -2.33 -4.15 -15.81
CA LEU A 72 -2.53 -2.89 -15.11
C LEU A 72 -1.47 -1.87 -15.55
N THR A 73 -1.93 -0.67 -15.84
CA THR A 73 -1.10 0.49 -16.12
C THR A 73 -0.84 1.31 -14.85
N ASP A 74 0.13 2.22 -14.92
CA ASP A 74 0.38 3.15 -13.81
C ASP A 74 -0.80 4.11 -13.63
N GLU A 75 -1.45 4.50 -14.72
CA GLU A 75 -2.65 5.34 -14.74
C GLU A 75 -3.82 4.70 -14.00
N ASP A 76 -4.04 3.38 -14.17
CA ASP A 76 -5.06 2.62 -13.45
C ASP A 76 -4.83 2.72 -11.94
N VAL A 77 -3.60 2.46 -11.49
CA VAL A 77 -3.25 2.52 -10.07
C VAL A 77 -3.35 3.95 -9.54
N ILE A 78 -2.85 4.94 -10.28
CA ILE A 78 -2.94 6.35 -9.89
C ILE A 78 -4.40 6.78 -9.73
N SER A 79 -5.31 6.35 -10.62
CA SER A 79 -6.73 6.70 -10.51
C SER A 79 -7.39 6.20 -9.23
N VAL A 80 -7.00 5.00 -8.77
CA VAL A 80 -7.45 4.43 -7.48
C VAL A 80 -6.85 5.21 -6.31
N LEU A 81 -5.57 5.55 -6.39
CA LEU A 81 -4.86 6.30 -5.33
C LEU A 81 -5.33 7.75 -5.22
N ASP A 82 -5.73 8.38 -6.33
CA ASP A 82 -6.33 9.72 -6.34
C ASP A 82 -7.69 9.73 -5.66
N ALA A 83 -8.48 8.67 -5.82
CA ALA A 83 -9.75 8.48 -5.12
C ALA A 83 -9.55 8.10 -3.64
N TRP A 84 -8.41 7.50 -3.27
CA TRP A 84 -8.17 6.98 -1.93
C TRP A 84 -8.10 8.10 -0.87
N LYS A 85 -8.89 7.94 0.21
CA LYS A 85 -8.86 8.87 1.34
C LYS A 85 -7.75 8.47 2.31
N PHE A 86 -6.58 9.08 2.14
CA PHE A 86 -5.47 8.93 3.08
C PHE A 86 -5.81 9.51 4.45
N SER A 87 -5.46 8.76 5.49
CA SER A 87 -5.53 9.23 6.87
C SER A 87 -4.18 9.78 7.34
N PRO A 88 -4.16 10.90 8.09
CA PRO A 88 -2.92 11.39 8.70
C PRO A 88 -2.45 10.40 9.76
N ASN A 89 -1.19 9.98 9.65
CA ASN A 89 -0.54 9.07 10.58
C ASN A 89 0.42 9.84 11.50
N TYR A 90 0.01 10.02 12.75
CA TYR A 90 0.78 10.71 13.79
C TYR A 90 1.76 9.79 14.55
N ARG A 91 1.66 8.47 14.34
CA ARG A 91 2.48 7.49 15.07
C ARG A 91 3.85 7.27 14.43
N ARG A 92 4.04 7.75 13.21
CA ARG A 92 5.26 7.59 12.39
C ARG A 92 6.21 8.77 12.55
N VAL A 93 6.48 9.19 13.79
CA VAL A 93 7.32 10.37 14.10
C VAL A 93 8.74 10.21 13.55
N ASN A 94 9.32 9.02 13.63
CA ASN A 94 10.70 8.73 13.18
C ASN A 94 10.94 8.93 11.68
N VAL A 95 9.89 9.05 10.89
CA VAL A 95 9.95 9.18 9.44
C VAL A 95 9.24 10.44 8.94
N CYS A 96 8.66 11.21 9.85
CA CYS A 96 7.95 12.44 9.53
C CYS A 96 8.96 13.53 9.16
N PRO A 97 8.81 14.25 8.03
CA PRO A 97 9.70 15.33 7.64
C PRO A 97 9.82 16.41 8.72
N GLU A 98 10.87 17.22 8.64
CA GLU A 98 11.04 18.33 9.58
C GLU A 98 9.90 19.35 9.38
N GLY A 99 9.34 19.84 10.50
CA GLY A 99 8.19 20.75 10.49
C GLY A 99 6.82 20.10 10.29
N GLU A 100 6.76 18.82 9.90
CA GLU A 100 5.50 18.11 9.68
C GLU A 100 5.05 17.34 10.94
N LYS A 101 3.74 17.26 11.17
CA LYS A 101 3.15 16.58 12.34
C LYS A 101 2.66 15.17 12.05
N SER A 102 2.45 14.85 10.77
CA SER A 102 1.88 13.58 10.34
C SER A 102 2.33 13.26 8.92
N VAL A 103 2.19 12.00 8.54
CA VAL A 103 2.38 11.56 7.16
C VAL A 103 1.10 10.93 6.63
N GLN A 104 0.77 11.14 5.37
CA GLN A 104 -0.41 10.53 4.75
C GLN A 104 -0.06 9.10 4.33
N SER A 105 -0.46 8.12 5.15
CA SER A 105 0.03 6.74 5.05
C SER A 105 -1.00 5.75 5.59
N ASP A 106 -1.32 4.74 4.79
CA ASP A 106 -2.21 3.64 5.18
C ASP A 106 -1.52 2.28 4.96
N MET A 107 -1.90 1.31 5.80
CA MET A 107 -1.43 -0.07 5.70
C MET A 107 -2.55 -0.96 5.19
N LEU A 108 -2.27 -1.71 4.13
CA LEU A 108 -3.11 -2.77 3.59
C LEU A 108 -2.41 -4.12 3.78
N GLY A 109 -3.18 -5.20 3.79
CA GLY A 109 -2.71 -6.56 3.97
C GLY A 109 -2.76 -7.02 5.42
N ILE A 110 -1.80 -7.84 5.82
CA ILE A 110 -1.66 -8.36 7.18
C ILE A 110 -0.80 -7.39 7.97
N VAL A 111 -1.25 -6.99 9.15
CA VAL A 111 -0.55 -6.08 10.05
C VAL A 111 -0.43 -6.69 11.43
N ARG A 112 0.61 -6.31 12.17
CA ARG A 112 0.82 -6.73 13.55
C ARG A 112 0.26 -5.70 14.52
N ILE A 113 -0.70 -6.11 15.34
CA ILE A 113 -1.15 -5.34 16.50
C ILE A 113 -0.18 -5.60 17.65
N ARG A 114 0.65 -4.61 17.97
CA ARG A 114 1.70 -4.73 19.01
C ARG A 114 1.15 -5.05 20.39
N MET A 115 0.04 -4.40 20.79
CA MET A 115 -0.54 -4.52 22.13
C MET A 115 -0.89 -5.96 22.50
N TYR A 116 -1.37 -6.74 21.53
CA TYR A 116 -1.79 -8.13 21.74
C TYR A 116 -0.85 -9.15 21.09
N ALA A 117 0.25 -8.69 20.50
CA ALA A 117 1.16 -9.52 19.71
C ALA A 117 0.42 -10.42 18.69
N LYS A 118 -0.63 -9.91 18.04
CA LYS A 118 -1.42 -10.64 17.05
C LYS A 118 -1.18 -10.11 15.64
N ALA A 119 -1.17 -11.00 14.65
CA ALA A 119 -1.31 -10.64 13.25
C ALA A 119 -2.79 -10.65 12.87
N VAL A 120 -3.22 -9.63 12.13
CA VAL A 120 -4.60 -9.49 11.66
C VAL A 120 -4.61 -8.94 10.25
N VAL A 121 -5.69 -9.16 9.50
CA VAL A 121 -5.94 -8.39 8.27
C VAL A 121 -6.24 -6.94 8.66
N ALA A 122 -5.64 -5.97 7.97
CA ALA A 122 -5.86 -4.55 8.21
C ALA A 122 -7.33 -4.18 8.03
N ALA A 123 -7.84 -3.25 8.84
CA ALA A 123 -9.22 -2.80 8.75
C ALA A 123 -9.56 -2.24 7.35
N SER A 124 -8.64 -1.46 6.77
CA SER A 124 -8.78 -0.91 5.42
C SER A 124 -8.83 -2.00 4.34
N THR A 125 -8.09 -3.10 4.49
CA THR A 125 -8.16 -4.23 3.56
C THR A 125 -9.48 -4.97 3.64
N ARG A 126 -10.03 -5.15 4.85
CA ARG A 126 -11.37 -5.77 5.01
C ARG A 126 -12.48 -4.88 4.45
N ALA A 127 -12.38 -3.56 4.65
CA ALA A 127 -13.38 -2.61 4.20
C ALA A 127 -13.32 -2.32 2.70
N PHE A 128 -12.12 -2.38 2.12
CA PHE A 128 -11.84 -2.02 0.72
C PHE A 128 -10.96 -3.11 0.04
N PRO A 129 -11.54 -4.31 -0.17
CA PRO A 129 -10.78 -5.45 -0.68
C PRO A 129 -10.33 -5.29 -2.13
N ALA A 130 -11.10 -4.59 -2.97
CA ALA A 130 -10.77 -4.43 -4.39
C ALA A 130 -9.49 -3.59 -4.58
N VAL A 131 -9.28 -2.57 -3.74
CA VAL A 131 -8.02 -1.80 -3.73
C VAL A 131 -6.84 -2.72 -3.40
N THR A 132 -6.97 -3.57 -2.37
CA THR A 132 -5.89 -4.49 -1.98
C THR A 132 -5.61 -5.48 -3.11
N ARG A 133 -6.66 -6.08 -3.71
CA ARG A 133 -6.52 -7.00 -4.85
C ARG A 133 -5.81 -6.37 -6.04
N LEU A 134 -6.21 -5.14 -6.41
CA LEU A 134 -5.60 -4.41 -7.53
C LEU A 134 -4.11 -4.16 -7.28
N LEU A 135 -3.73 -3.71 -6.08
CA LEU A 135 -2.32 -3.49 -5.74
C LEU A 135 -1.51 -4.79 -5.66
N CYS A 136 -2.12 -5.90 -5.22
CA CYS A 136 -1.50 -7.22 -5.27
C CYS A 136 -1.27 -7.69 -6.71
N ARG A 137 -2.25 -7.50 -7.61
CA ARG A 137 -2.10 -7.81 -9.04
C ARG A 137 -1.01 -6.93 -9.68
N TYR A 138 -0.98 -5.65 -9.35
CA TYR A 138 -0.04 -4.68 -9.93
C TYR A 138 1.43 -5.08 -9.73
N ILE A 139 1.87 -5.41 -8.52
CA ILE A 139 3.26 -5.86 -8.30
C ILE A 139 3.55 -7.23 -8.94
N ARG A 140 2.55 -8.12 -9.01
CA ARG A 140 2.71 -9.43 -9.66
C ARG A 140 2.95 -9.30 -11.15
N GLU A 141 2.26 -8.36 -11.78
CA GLU A 141 2.47 -8.05 -13.18
C GLU A 141 3.76 -7.26 -13.36
N GLN A 142 4.01 -6.23 -12.56
CA GLN A 142 5.21 -5.39 -12.63
C GLN A 142 6.29 -5.88 -11.64
N GLN A 143 6.82 -7.08 -11.87
CA GLN A 143 7.83 -7.64 -10.98
C GLN A 143 9.02 -6.69 -10.77
N PRO A 144 9.59 -6.64 -9.55
CA PRO A 144 10.84 -5.95 -9.30
C PRO A 144 11.95 -6.35 -10.27
N VAL A 145 12.79 -5.39 -10.65
CA VAL A 145 13.85 -5.61 -11.64
C VAL A 145 14.81 -6.72 -11.22
N GLU A 146 15.12 -6.80 -9.93
CA GLU A 146 16.05 -7.78 -9.37
C GLU A 146 15.49 -9.21 -9.42
N LEU A 147 14.17 -9.37 -9.61
CA LEU A 147 13.51 -10.65 -9.82
C LEU A 147 13.38 -11.05 -11.30
N SER A 148 13.84 -10.20 -12.23
CA SER A 148 13.77 -10.51 -13.66
C SER A 148 14.58 -11.76 -13.98
N GLY A 149 13.94 -12.76 -14.61
CA GLY A 149 14.55 -14.04 -14.94
C GLY A 149 14.55 -15.08 -13.83
N GLN A 150 14.09 -14.74 -12.62
CA GLN A 150 13.88 -15.73 -11.57
C GLN A 150 12.71 -16.66 -11.93
N THR A 151 12.82 -17.94 -11.53
CA THR A 151 11.80 -18.96 -11.79
C THR A 151 11.30 -19.58 -10.48
N GLY A 152 10.31 -20.48 -10.56
CA GLY A 152 9.77 -21.16 -9.40
C GLY A 152 9.12 -20.22 -8.37
N SER A 153 9.42 -20.44 -7.09
CA SER A 153 8.86 -19.70 -5.95
C SER A 153 9.22 -18.21 -5.93
N LEU A 154 10.33 -17.82 -6.57
CA LEU A 154 10.75 -16.41 -6.69
C LEU A 154 10.13 -15.66 -7.86
N LYS A 155 9.26 -16.32 -8.66
CA LYS A 155 8.58 -15.66 -9.79
C LYS A 155 7.76 -14.45 -9.36
N ASN A 156 7.25 -14.44 -8.13
CA ASN A 156 6.50 -13.34 -7.57
C ASN A 156 7.18 -12.79 -6.32
N PHE A 157 7.26 -11.46 -6.19
CA PHE A 157 7.70 -10.84 -4.94
C PHE A 157 6.78 -11.23 -3.76
N PRO A 158 7.27 -11.95 -2.75
CA PRO A 158 6.51 -12.29 -1.55
C PRO A 158 6.33 -11.09 -0.62
N PHE A 159 5.11 -10.86 -0.15
CA PHE A 159 4.83 -9.83 0.86
C PHE A 159 3.58 -10.19 1.66
N THR A 160 3.39 -9.51 2.79
CA THR A 160 2.14 -9.60 3.56
C THR A 160 1.46 -8.26 3.76
N THR A 161 2.19 -7.16 3.62
CA THR A 161 1.71 -5.81 3.89
C THR A 161 2.08 -4.87 2.75
N ILE A 162 1.19 -3.94 2.43
CA ILE A 162 1.43 -2.83 1.51
C ILE A 162 1.29 -1.53 2.30
N CYS A 163 2.35 -0.73 2.34
CA CYS A 163 2.29 0.64 2.84
C CYS A 163 2.07 1.59 1.66
N VAL A 164 0.91 2.23 1.63
CA VAL A 164 0.53 3.19 0.60
C VAL A 164 0.69 4.58 1.19
N ASN A 165 1.44 5.45 0.53
CA ASN A 165 1.72 6.79 1.03
C ASN A 165 1.44 7.86 -0.03
N LYS A 166 1.00 9.04 0.41
CA LYS A 166 0.80 10.24 -0.44
C LYS A 166 1.68 11.38 0.07
N GLY A 167 2.41 12.03 -0.83
CA GLY A 167 3.28 13.16 -0.47
C GLY A 167 4.43 12.80 0.48
N TYR A 168 4.78 11.51 0.60
CA TYR A 168 5.68 11.03 1.63
C TYR A 168 7.16 11.29 1.28
N LYS A 169 7.85 12.02 2.17
CA LYS A 169 9.28 12.39 2.11
C LYS A 169 10.01 11.73 3.30
N ALA A 170 10.19 10.41 3.23
CA ALA A 170 10.72 9.67 4.37
C ALA A 170 12.12 10.17 4.77
N LYS A 171 12.29 10.56 6.04
CA LYS A 171 13.62 10.74 6.65
C LYS A 171 14.37 9.41 6.68
N ARG A 172 15.69 9.45 6.82
CA ARG A 172 16.51 8.27 7.08
C ARG A 172 15.97 7.47 8.25
N HIS A 173 15.70 6.19 8.02
CA HIS A 173 15.19 5.26 9.03
C HIS A 173 15.46 3.81 8.66
N ARG A 174 15.15 2.91 9.60
CA ARG A 174 15.15 1.45 9.44
C ARG A 174 13.78 0.91 9.81
N ASP A 175 13.22 0.02 8.99
CA ASP A 175 11.93 -0.61 9.28
C ASP A 175 12.11 -1.87 10.14
N VAL A 176 12.29 -1.65 11.44
CA VAL A 176 12.57 -2.72 12.43
C VAL A 176 11.46 -3.77 12.59
N ASN A 177 10.28 -3.56 11.99
CA ASN A 177 9.15 -4.49 12.06
C ASN A 177 8.96 -5.28 10.77
N ASN A 178 9.83 -5.09 9.79
CA ASN A 178 9.84 -5.87 8.56
C ASN A 178 10.71 -7.10 8.76
N ILE A 179 10.45 -8.14 7.97
CA ILE A 179 11.35 -9.28 7.79
C ILE A 179 11.65 -9.43 6.31
N GLY A 180 12.90 -9.78 6.02
CA GLY A 180 13.39 -9.85 4.65
C GLY A 180 13.37 -8.48 3.95
N PRO A 181 13.45 -8.49 2.62
CA PRO A 181 13.50 -7.27 1.83
C PRO A 181 12.10 -6.70 1.57
N CYS A 182 12.10 -5.51 0.98
CA CYS A 182 10.92 -4.76 0.60
C CYS A 182 10.99 -4.46 -0.90
N ALA A 183 9.85 -4.32 -1.56
CA ALA A 183 9.78 -3.80 -2.92
C ALA A 183 9.13 -2.42 -2.89
N CYS A 184 9.66 -1.47 -3.67
CA CYS A 184 9.13 -0.11 -3.74
C CYS A 184 8.87 0.36 -5.17
N ARG A 185 7.85 1.20 -5.31
CA ARG A 185 7.46 1.92 -6.53
C ARG A 185 6.93 3.30 -6.16
N ALA A 186 7.34 4.33 -6.88
CA ALA A 186 6.77 5.67 -6.77
C ALA A 186 6.02 6.04 -8.05
N LEU A 187 4.83 6.62 -7.88
CA LEU A 187 3.86 6.91 -8.93
C LEU A 187 3.37 8.35 -8.84
N GLY A 188 2.87 8.88 -9.95
CA GLY A 188 2.31 10.22 -10.06
C GLY A 188 3.24 11.21 -10.75
N ASP A 189 2.79 12.45 -10.85
CA ASP A 189 3.47 13.53 -11.59
C ASP A 189 4.40 14.30 -10.65
N PHE A 190 5.64 13.85 -10.50
CA PHE A 190 6.66 14.49 -9.65
C PHE A 190 8.05 14.36 -10.27
N THR A 191 8.99 15.19 -9.81
CA THR A 191 10.40 15.15 -10.22
C THR A 191 11.32 15.05 -9.00
N GLY A 192 12.33 14.18 -9.07
CA GLY A 192 13.22 13.84 -7.95
C GLY A 192 12.66 12.67 -7.14
N GLY A 193 12.96 12.61 -5.83
CA GLY A 193 12.30 11.64 -4.94
C GLY A 193 12.76 10.20 -5.07
N SER A 194 14.00 10.01 -5.52
CA SER A 194 14.70 8.73 -5.52
C SER A 194 14.87 8.19 -4.09
N LEU A 195 15.08 6.89 -3.98
CA LEU A 195 15.32 6.24 -2.69
C LEU A 195 16.83 6.14 -2.49
N LEU A 196 17.36 6.74 -1.44
CA LEU A 196 18.71 6.44 -0.97
C LEU A 196 18.64 5.21 -0.06
N HIS A 197 19.53 4.26 -0.28
CA HIS A 197 19.64 3.04 0.50
C HIS A 197 21.09 2.85 0.95
N TRP A 198 21.33 2.37 2.17
CA TRP A 198 22.67 2.04 2.67
C TRP A 198 22.82 0.52 2.75
N PRO A 199 23.36 -0.14 1.70
CA PRO A 199 23.43 -1.61 1.65
C PRO A 199 24.40 -2.17 2.69
N ARG A 200 25.33 -1.36 3.20
CA ARG A 200 26.33 -1.76 4.21
C ARG A 200 25.94 -1.38 5.64
N ASP A 201 24.74 -0.83 5.85
CA ASP A 201 24.27 -0.51 7.19
C ASP A 201 24.21 -1.78 8.06
N ALA A 202 25.10 -1.86 9.05
CA ALA A 202 25.22 -2.96 9.98
C ALA A 202 24.09 -3.00 11.04
N GLY A 203 23.18 -2.02 11.00
CA GLY A 203 21.98 -1.95 11.81
C GLY A 203 22.20 -1.31 13.19
N PRO A 204 21.14 -1.19 13.99
CA PRO A 204 21.10 -0.35 15.20
C PRO A 204 21.98 -0.83 16.35
N ARG A 205 22.57 -2.04 16.25
CA ARG A 205 23.50 -2.57 17.25
C ARG A 205 24.93 -2.10 17.06
N VAL A 206 25.28 -1.73 15.83
CA VAL A 206 26.61 -1.24 15.45
C VAL A 206 26.55 0.27 15.27
N VAL A 207 25.58 0.76 14.49
CA VAL A 207 25.36 2.18 14.24
C VAL A 207 24.01 2.59 14.83
N LYS A 208 24.04 3.16 16.04
CA LYS A 208 22.84 3.44 16.84
C LYS A 208 21.93 4.47 16.15
N ASP A 209 22.47 5.61 15.75
CA ASP A 209 21.74 6.64 14.99
C ASP A 209 22.02 6.50 13.49
N VAL A 210 20.97 6.45 12.68
CA VAL A 210 21.09 6.38 11.21
C VAL A 210 21.74 7.63 10.61
N LYS A 211 21.75 8.75 11.35
CA LYS A 211 22.42 9.99 10.95
C LYS A 211 23.95 9.85 10.92
N ASP A 212 24.50 8.89 11.66
CA ASP A 212 25.94 8.65 11.72
C ASP A 212 26.46 7.87 10.50
N LEU A 213 25.57 7.44 9.59
CA LEU A 213 25.94 6.77 8.34
C LEU A 213 26.42 7.80 7.30
N ASP A 214 27.56 7.52 6.68
CA ASP A 214 28.12 8.37 5.63
C ASP A 214 27.21 8.36 4.39
N LEU A 215 26.94 9.53 3.83
CA LEU A 215 26.16 9.67 2.61
C LEU A 215 26.88 9.01 1.41
N ALA A 216 28.22 8.95 1.42
CA ALA A 216 29.01 8.29 0.38
C ALA A 216 28.76 6.77 0.28
N ASP A 217 28.26 6.16 1.36
CA ASP A 217 27.89 4.73 1.40
C ASP A 217 26.48 4.46 0.83
N ALA A 218 25.73 5.52 0.48
CA ALA A 218 24.39 5.40 -0.05
C ALA A 218 24.40 5.04 -1.54
N VAL A 219 23.53 4.12 -1.94
CA VAL A 219 23.17 3.90 -3.34
C VAL A 219 21.84 4.57 -3.65
N THR A 220 21.71 5.10 -4.86
CA THR A 220 20.46 5.72 -5.33
C THR A 220 19.66 4.73 -6.15
N ILE A 221 18.41 4.51 -5.76
CA ILE A 221 17.46 3.62 -6.42
C ILE A 221 16.34 4.46 -7.08
N ASP A 222 16.32 4.43 -8.41
CA ASP A 222 15.24 5.04 -9.20
C ASP A 222 14.03 4.09 -9.29
N HIS A 223 13.11 4.26 -8.35
CA HIS A 223 11.87 3.50 -8.27
C HIS A 223 10.68 4.23 -8.93
N THR A 224 10.95 5.20 -9.83
CA THR A 224 9.92 6.00 -10.53
C THR A 224 9.42 5.37 -11.84
N LYS A 225 10.09 4.33 -12.35
CA LYS A 225 9.66 3.58 -13.55
C LYS A 225 9.36 2.10 -13.34
N LYS A 226 10.06 1.48 -12.39
CA LYS A 226 9.93 0.05 -12.11
C LYS A 226 9.94 -0.20 -10.61
N PHE A 227 9.46 -1.37 -10.22
CA PHE A 227 9.67 -1.85 -8.86
C PHE A 227 11.14 -2.21 -8.64
N HIS A 228 11.63 -1.90 -7.44
CA HIS A 228 12.96 -2.31 -6.99
C HIS A 228 12.89 -2.96 -5.62
N VAL A 229 13.63 -4.04 -5.44
CA VAL A 229 13.84 -4.71 -4.15
C VAL A 229 14.96 -4.01 -3.38
N PHE A 230 14.80 -3.82 -2.08
CA PHE A 230 15.85 -3.34 -1.18
C PHE A 230 15.68 -3.92 0.23
N HIS A 231 16.73 -3.91 1.05
CA HIS A 231 16.64 -4.48 2.40
C HIS A 231 16.08 -3.46 3.42
N GLY A 232 14.76 -3.44 3.66
CA GLY A 232 14.10 -2.41 4.48
C GLY A 232 14.55 -2.28 5.95
N MET A 233 15.21 -3.30 6.51
CA MET A 233 15.83 -3.20 7.84
C MET A 233 17.14 -2.40 7.87
N ARG A 234 17.71 -2.06 6.72
CA ARG A 234 18.83 -1.14 6.58
C ARG A 234 18.34 0.28 6.37
N ALA A 235 19.22 1.24 6.61
CA ALA A 235 18.90 2.65 6.46
C ALA A 235 18.46 2.95 5.03
N HIS A 236 17.43 3.78 4.93
CA HIS A 236 16.95 4.31 3.67
C HIS A 236 16.19 5.62 3.88
N GLU A 237 16.19 6.49 2.87
CA GLU A 237 15.48 7.77 2.86
C GLU A 237 15.04 8.17 1.45
N VAL A 238 14.10 9.11 1.35
CA VAL A 238 13.65 9.64 0.06
C VAL A 238 14.30 11.00 -0.17
N THR A 239 14.97 11.18 -1.31
CA THR A 239 15.55 12.47 -1.68
C THR A 239 14.46 13.54 -1.86
N PRO A 240 14.81 14.84 -1.80
CA PRO A 240 13.85 15.89 -2.10
C PRO A 240 13.20 15.70 -3.47
N TYR A 241 11.93 16.08 -3.57
CA TYR A 241 11.17 16.11 -4.82
C TYR A 241 10.24 17.31 -4.85
N SER A 242 9.83 17.66 -6.07
CA SER A 242 8.91 18.76 -6.36
C SER A 242 7.94 18.38 -7.48
N GLY A 243 7.02 19.28 -7.81
CA GLY A 243 5.99 19.06 -8.82
C GLY A 243 4.64 18.69 -8.19
N GLY A 244 3.92 17.78 -8.83
CA GLY A 244 2.60 17.33 -8.43
C GLY A 244 2.62 16.22 -7.37
N THR A 245 1.62 15.34 -7.46
CA THR A 245 1.37 14.32 -6.45
C THR A 245 2.35 13.16 -6.59
N ARG A 246 3.04 12.82 -5.50
CA ARG A 246 3.82 11.58 -5.37
C ARG A 246 3.10 10.57 -4.51
N TYR A 247 2.83 9.40 -5.06
CA TYR A 247 2.47 8.20 -4.32
C TYR A 247 3.67 7.29 -4.17
N SER A 248 3.75 6.56 -3.05
CA SER A 248 4.72 5.47 -2.93
C SER A 248 4.07 4.21 -2.36
N LEU A 249 4.27 3.11 -3.06
CA LEU A 249 3.88 1.77 -2.67
C LEU A 249 5.12 1.05 -2.13
N VAL A 250 5.04 0.54 -0.90
CA VAL A 250 6.10 -0.28 -0.30
C VAL A 250 5.49 -1.61 0.14
N TYR A 251 5.94 -2.68 -0.49
CA TYR A 251 5.52 -4.05 -0.22
C TYR A 251 6.55 -4.69 0.69
N PHE A 252 6.12 -5.25 1.81
CA PHE A 252 7.02 -5.88 2.77
C PHE A 252 6.31 -6.99 3.53
N THR A 253 7.09 -7.79 4.25
CA THR A 253 6.53 -8.80 5.15
C THR A 253 6.63 -8.32 6.59
N ALA A 254 5.49 -8.21 7.28
CA ALA A 254 5.45 -7.83 8.68
C ALA A 254 5.99 -8.96 9.59
N THR A 255 6.75 -8.60 10.62
CA THR A 255 7.11 -9.53 11.71
C THR A 255 5.87 -10.19 12.31
N GLY A 256 5.96 -11.48 12.62
CA GLY A 256 4.88 -12.22 13.27
C GLY A 256 3.68 -12.51 12.36
N TYR A 257 3.79 -12.33 11.03
CA TYR A 257 2.71 -12.68 10.09
C TYR A 257 2.25 -14.14 10.20
N THR A 258 3.14 -15.05 10.61
CA THR A 258 2.81 -16.46 10.87
C THR A 258 1.84 -16.67 12.04
N TRP A 259 1.61 -15.65 12.87
CA TRP A 259 0.64 -15.66 13.97
C TRP A 259 -0.78 -15.33 13.52
N LEU A 260 -1.01 -15.19 12.21
CA LEU A 260 -2.35 -15.05 11.68
C LEU A 260 -3.14 -16.34 11.95
N GLU A 261 -4.35 -16.22 12.47
CA GLU A 261 -5.21 -17.37 12.81
C GLU A 261 -5.62 -18.14 11.54
N ASP A 262 -5.65 -19.48 11.60
CA ASP A 262 -5.81 -20.33 10.41
C ASP A 262 -7.10 -20.07 9.63
N HIS A 263 -8.20 -19.82 10.33
CA HIS A 263 -9.48 -19.50 9.69
C HIS A 263 -9.43 -18.20 8.87
N LEU A 264 -8.50 -17.28 9.17
CA LEU A 264 -8.30 -16.07 8.37
C LEU A 264 -7.42 -16.32 7.14
N LYS A 265 -6.64 -17.41 7.11
CA LYS A 265 -5.74 -17.75 6.00
C LYS A 265 -6.50 -18.26 4.78
N VAL A 266 -7.58 -19.01 5.01
CA VAL A 266 -8.35 -19.73 3.98
C VAL A 266 -8.80 -18.80 2.86
N ASP A 267 -9.26 -17.60 3.20
CA ASP A 267 -9.84 -16.66 2.22
C ASP A 267 -8.88 -15.54 1.79
N LEU A 268 -7.61 -15.55 2.20
CA LEU A 268 -6.70 -14.41 1.96
C LEU A 268 -6.52 -14.11 0.48
N TYR A 269 -6.27 -15.15 -0.31
CA TYR A 269 -6.03 -15.02 -1.72
C TYR A 269 -7.32 -14.60 -2.45
N ASP A 270 -8.41 -15.31 -2.21
CA ASP A 270 -9.68 -15.05 -2.91
C ASP A 270 -10.26 -13.67 -2.59
N LYS A 271 -10.21 -13.25 -1.31
CA LYS A 271 -10.78 -11.96 -0.90
C LYS A 271 -9.85 -10.78 -1.19
N TYR A 272 -8.54 -10.94 -1.00
CA TYR A 272 -7.60 -9.81 -0.98
C TYR A 272 -6.45 -9.95 -1.97
N GLY A 273 -6.31 -11.09 -2.63
CA GLY A 273 -5.19 -11.39 -3.50
C GLY A 273 -3.87 -11.54 -2.73
N LEU A 274 -3.91 -11.86 -1.43
CA LEU A 274 -2.73 -12.00 -0.57
C LEU A 274 -2.33 -13.47 -0.42
N GLU A 275 -1.04 -13.70 -0.34
CA GLU A 275 -0.45 -15.02 -0.11
C GLU A 275 0.56 -14.92 1.04
N LEU A 276 0.60 -15.93 1.91
CA LEU A 276 1.57 -15.95 3.01
C LEU A 276 2.91 -16.46 2.48
N PRO A 277 4.00 -15.69 2.61
CA PRO A 277 5.28 -16.13 2.12
C PRO A 277 5.87 -17.23 3.01
N PRO A 278 6.50 -18.27 2.44
CA PRO A 278 7.33 -19.19 3.19
C PRO A 278 8.53 -18.45 3.82
N PRO A 279 8.93 -18.73 5.07
CA PRO A 279 10.10 -18.09 5.69
C PRO A 279 11.39 -18.23 4.89
N GLU A 280 11.64 -19.40 4.31
CA GLU A 280 12.83 -19.72 3.50
C GLU A 280 12.93 -18.84 2.25
N LEU A 281 11.78 -18.51 1.63
CA LEU A 281 11.74 -17.63 0.47
C LEU A 281 12.17 -16.20 0.82
N LEU A 282 11.86 -15.74 2.04
CA LEU A 282 12.26 -14.41 2.51
C LEU A 282 13.77 -14.31 2.75
N GLU A 283 14.43 -15.41 3.15
CA GLU A 283 15.88 -15.47 3.32
C GLU A 283 16.61 -15.42 1.97
N GLU A 284 16.13 -16.21 1.00
CA GLU A 284 16.65 -16.21 -0.37
C GLU A 284 16.52 -14.82 -1.02
N LEU A 285 15.35 -14.21 -0.90
CA LEU A 285 15.10 -12.87 -1.42
C LEU A 285 15.95 -11.81 -0.73
N GLY A 286 16.19 -11.96 0.58
CA GLY A 286 17.09 -11.08 1.33
C GLY A 286 18.52 -11.11 0.77
N THR A 287 19.01 -12.29 0.42
CA THR A 287 20.32 -12.47 -0.22
C THR A 287 20.35 -11.82 -1.61
N LEU A 288 19.28 -11.98 -2.39
CA LEU A 288 19.14 -11.35 -3.71
C LEU A 288 19.15 -9.82 -3.61
N ALA A 289 18.40 -9.25 -2.65
CA ALA A 289 18.39 -7.81 -2.39
C ALA A 289 19.77 -7.28 -1.98
N ASP A 290 20.49 -8.04 -1.16
CA ASP A 290 21.85 -7.69 -0.73
C ASP A 290 22.83 -7.68 -1.90
N ASN A 291 22.77 -8.68 -2.76
CA ASN A 291 23.61 -8.80 -3.95
C ASN A 291 23.34 -7.69 -4.96
N ALA A 292 22.06 -7.34 -5.17
CA ALA A 292 21.65 -6.31 -6.13
C ALA A 292 22.30 -4.94 -5.86
N TRP A 293 22.61 -4.65 -4.58
CA TRP A 293 23.15 -3.36 -4.16
C TRP A 293 24.54 -3.45 -3.54
N GLY A 294 25.25 -4.56 -3.76
CA GLY A 294 26.66 -4.70 -3.33
C GLY A 294 26.86 -4.69 -1.81
N ALA A 295 25.86 -5.15 -1.06
CA ALA A 295 26.05 -5.41 0.37
C ALA A 295 27.05 -6.55 0.57
N PRO A 296 27.91 -6.50 1.61
CA PRO A 296 28.78 -7.62 1.92
C PRO A 296 27.93 -8.85 2.21
N ALA A 297 28.36 -10.00 1.69
CA ALA A 297 27.74 -11.28 2.03
C ALA A 297 27.65 -11.41 3.55
N PRO A 298 26.53 -11.91 4.10
CA PRO A 298 26.38 -12.06 5.54
C PRO A 298 27.53 -12.90 6.08
N THR A 299 28.39 -12.29 6.89
CA THR A 299 29.49 -13.00 7.56
C THR A 299 28.87 -14.14 8.38
N ALA A 300 29.35 -15.35 8.15
CA ALA A 300 28.69 -16.60 8.54
C ALA A 300 28.11 -16.60 9.97
N LYS A 301 26.85 -17.05 10.04
CA LYS A 301 26.07 -17.48 11.22
C LYS A 301 26.29 -16.68 12.50
N ARG A 302 25.41 -15.69 12.68
CA ARG A 302 24.99 -15.19 14.00
C ARG A 302 24.80 -16.40 14.93
N PRO A 303 25.50 -16.49 16.08
CA PRO A 303 25.39 -17.64 16.96
C PRO A 303 23.92 -17.89 17.28
N LYS A 304 23.42 -19.10 16.99
CA LYS A 304 22.06 -19.51 17.35
C LYS A 304 21.89 -19.16 18.83
N ARG A 305 21.00 -18.20 19.15
CA ARG A 305 20.56 -18.01 20.55
C ARG A 305 20.08 -19.40 20.97
N LYS A 306 20.82 -20.05 21.87
CA LYS A 306 20.29 -21.21 22.58
C LYS A 306 18.92 -20.77 23.07
N SER A 307 17.88 -21.45 22.61
CA SER A 307 16.53 -21.29 23.12
C SER A 307 16.61 -21.68 24.59
N GLY A 308 16.96 -20.72 25.44
CA GLY A 308 16.88 -20.88 26.87
C GLY A 308 15.45 -21.26 27.14
N THR A 309 15.26 -22.50 27.58
CA THR A 309 14.01 -23.02 28.13
C THR A 309 13.50 -21.94 29.07
N ARG A 310 12.42 -21.27 28.66
CA ARG A 310 11.81 -20.22 29.47
C ARG A 310 11.32 -20.93 30.72
N ALA A 311 12.06 -20.80 31.81
CA ALA A 311 11.69 -21.34 33.11
C ALA A 311 10.24 -20.94 33.38
N ALA A 312 9.41 -21.93 33.71
CA ALA A 312 8.01 -21.71 34.03
C ALA A 312 7.90 -20.62 35.08
N ALA A 313 7.07 -19.61 34.82
CA ALA A 313 6.78 -18.57 35.80
C ALA A 313 6.24 -19.24 37.09
N PRO A 314 6.69 -18.82 38.28
CA PRO A 314 6.16 -19.35 39.52
C PRO A 314 4.65 -19.07 39.58
N LYS A 315 3.87 -20.12 39.85
CA LYS A 315 2.44 -20.02 40.11
C LYS A 315 2.25 -19.13 41.34
N SER A 316 1.68 -17.94 41.15
CA SER A 316 1.26 -17.08 42.25
C SER A 316 0.18 -17.80 43.05
N ALA A 317 0.40 -17.92 44.35
CA ALA A 317 -0.54 -18.48 45.31
C ALA A 317 -1.85 -17.67 45.33
N ASN A 318 -2.96 -18.39 45.45
CA ASN A 318 -4.29 -17.86 45.73
C ASN A 318 -4.25 -16.96 46.96
N VAL A 319 -4.62 -15.69 46.79
CA VAL A 319 -5.05 -14.84 47.89
C VAL A 319 -6.58 -14.84 47.87
N GLU A 320 -7.18 -15.46 48.88
CA GLU A 320 -8.60 -15.41 49.14
C GLU A 320 -9.01 -13.97 49.50
N THR A 321 -9.93 -13.41 48.73
CA THR A 321 -10.64 -12.17 49.11
C THR A 321 -12.00 -12.51 49.74
N PRO A 322 -12.38 -11.84 50.84
CA PRO A 322 -13.62 -12.13 51.54
C PRO A 322 -14.84 -11.56 50.79
N LYS A 323 -15.93 -12.35 50.83
CA LYS A 323 -17.26 -12.00 50.35
C LYS A 323 -17.86 -10.86 51.17
N SER A 324 -18.40 -9.85 50.50
CA SER A 324 -19.50 -9.02 51.03
C SER A 324 -20.56 -8.88 49.93
N GLY A 325 -21.83 -9.03 50.33
CA GLY A 325 -22.97 -9.13 49.44
C GLY A 325 -23.85 -7.88 49.39
N ASN A 326 -25.03 -8.10 48.79
CA ASN A 326 -26.15 -7.20 48.48
C ASN A 326 -25.97 -6.27 47.27
N ALA A 327 -27.01 -5.94 46.50
CA ALA A 327 -28.29 -6.52 46.12
C ALA A 327 -28.87 -5.55 45.05
N GLU A 328 -29.83 -6.03 44.25
CA GLU A 328 -30.70 -5.26 43.33
C GLU A 328 -30.00 -4.69 42.07
N GLY A 329 -30.50 -4.82 40.83
CA GLY A 329 -31.78 -5.26 40.30
C GLY A 329 -32.04 -4.41 39.05
N VAL A 330 -31.68 -4.87 37.84
CA VAL A 330 -32.05 -4.19 36.58
C VAL A 330 -32.29 -5.20 35.46
N ALA A 331 -33.35 -4.92 34.70
CA ALA A 331 -34.06 -5.73 33.74
C ALA A 331 -33.24 -6.32 32.58
N LYS A 332 -33.63 -7.53 32.18
CA LYS A 332 -33.21 -8.22 30.95
C LYS A 332 -33.83 -7.55 29.72
N SER A 333 -33.00 -7.05 28.81
CA SER A 333 -33.38 -6.78 27.42
C SER A 333 -32.81 -7.87 26.51
N THR A 334 -33.68 -8.54 25.76
CA THR A 334 -33.39 -9.53 24.73
C THR A 334 -32.62 -8.92 23.55
N PRO A 335 -31.62 -9.61 22.96
CA PRO A 335 -31.09 -9.24 21.65
C PRO A 335 -32.01 -9.78 20.55
N GLY A 336 -32.44 -8.88 19.67
CA GLY A 336 -33.23 -9.19 18.49
C GLY A 336 -32.46 -10.02 17.45
N GLU A 337 -33.23 -10.81 16.72
CA GLU A 337 -32.85 -11.59 15.56
C GLU A 337 -32.10 -10.75 14.52
N HIS A 338 -30.89 -11.15 14.17
CA HIS A 338 -30.26 -10.73 12.92
C HIS A 338 -30.53 -11.79 11.84
N ALA A 339 -31.31 -11.37 10.85
CA ALA A 339 -31.65 -12.13 9.67
C ALA A 339 -30.40 -12.69 8.96
N ALA A 340 -30.43 -14.00 8.70
CA ALA A 340 -29.44 -14.69 7.90
C ALA A 340 -29.47 -14.20 6.45
N ILE A 341 -28.40 -13.55 5.99
CA ILE A 341 -28.17 -13.31 4.57
C ILE A 341 -27.72 -14.65 3.95
N ARG A 342 -28.62 -15.28 3.19
CA ARG A 342 -28.31 -16.43 2.33
C ARG A 342 -27.37 -15.97 1.21
N VAL A 343 -26.09 -16.28 1.34
CA VAL A 343 -25.13 -16.22 0.23
C VAL A 343 -25.34 -17.48 -0.62
N ARG A 344 -25.63 -17.30 -1.90
CA ARG A 344 -25.71 -18.41 -2.88
C ARG A 344 -24.30 -18.96 -3.13
N PRO A 345 -24.09 -20.28 -3.17
CA PRO A 345 -22.80 -20.84 -3.57
C PRO A 345 -22.54 -20.56 -5.05
N TRP A 346 -21.35 -20.06 -5.35
CA TRP A 346 -20.82 -19.97 -6.71
C TRP A 346 -20.35 -21.36 -7.12
N SER A 347 -20.98 -21.93 -8.14
CA SER A 347 -20.68 -23.25 -8.69
C SER A 347 -19.25 -23.27 -9.26
N ALA A 348 -18.43 -24.22 -8.78
CA ALA A 348 -17.10 -24.48 -9.26
C ALA A 348 -17.11 -24.94 -10.73
N LEU A 349 -16.64 -24.09 -11.66
CA LEU A 349 -16.22 -24.52 -12.98
C LEU A 349 -14.87 -25.21 -12.84
N HIS A 350 -14.91 -26.53 -12.87
CA HIS A 350 -13.73 -27.38 -12.98
C HIS A 350 -13.11 -27.18 -14.37
N SER A 351 -11.84 -26.79 -14.43
CA SER A 351 -11.04 -26.94 -15.64
C SER A 351 -10.66 -28.42 -15.81
N PRO A 352 -10.74 -29.00 -17.02
CA PRO A 352 -10.28 -30.36 -17.25
C PRO A 352 -8.74 -30.44 -17.25
N PRO A 353 -8.16 -31.60 -16.92
CA PRO A 353 -6.71 -31.80 -16.91
C PRO A 353 -6.14 -31.80 -18.34
N PHE A 354 -5.04 -31.05 -18.53
CA PHE A 354 -4.21 -31.09 -19.73
C PHE A 354 -3.52 -32.46 -19.84
N THR A 355 -3.79 -33.18 -20.93
CA THR A 355 -2.99 -34.33 -21.38
C THR A 355 -1.88 -33.85 -22.31
N LEU A 356 -0.63 -34.12 -21.93
CA LEU A 356 0.53 -33.94 -22.80
C LEU A 356 0.58 -35.10 -23.80
N GLY A 357 0.46 -34.81 -25.09
CA GLY A 357 0.79 -35.74 -26.17
C GLY A 357 2.31 -35.77 -26.45
N PRO A 358 2.83 -36.84 -27.06
CA PRO A 358 4.26 -37.01 -27.29
C PRO A 358 4.77 -36.11 -28.41
N LEU A 359 5.96 -35.56 -28.22
CA LEU A 359 6.74 -34.84 -29.23
C LEU A 359 7.32 -35.84 -30.24
N HIS A 360 7.19 -35.53 -31.52
CA HIS A 360 7.97 -36.10 -32.62
C HIS A 360 9.12 -35.15 -32.99
#